data_AF-F6YR61-F1
#
_entry.id   AF-F6YR61-F1
#
_cell.length_a   1.000
_cell.length_b   1.000
_cell.length_c   1.000
_cell.angle_alpha   90.00
_cell.angle_beta   90.00
_cell.angle_gamma   90.00
#
_symmetry.space_group_name_H-M   'P 1'
#
loop_
_entity.id
_entity.type
_entity.pdbx_description
1 polymer ?
#
loop_
_entity_poly.entity_id
_entity_poly.type
_entity_poly.pdbx_seq_one_letter_code
_entity_poly.pdbx_strand_id
1 'polypeptide(L)'
;WYRGYTLRKKSKKGIFPASYIHLKEAIVEGKGQHETVIPSELPLIQEVTTTLREWSIIWQQLYVLDNREMFRSVRHMIYDLIEWRSQILSGTLPQDELKELKKKVTAKIDYGNRVLDLDLVVRDEDGNILDPEQTSTISLFRAHEVASKQVEERLREEKSQRQNIDINRQAKFAATPSFALLVNLKNVVCKIGEDAEVLMSLYDPVESKFIRWVAISGRHLGVSKLINVWLPLSLYIAVMDVTDIISGKVDDEDKQHFIPFQPVAGENDFLQTVINKVIAAKEVNHKGQGLWVTLKLLPGDIRQIRKEFPHLVDRTTAVARKMGFPEIIMPGDIRNDIYVTFVQGDFDKGSKTTAKNVEVTVSVYDEDGKRLENVIFPGAGDDALSEYKSVIYYQVKQPRWFETVKVAIPIEDVNRSHLRFTFRHRSSQDCKSCRPARRLALPHSYFRSSGGGGPPSLSSPVPSAPPSGCPPRVDLLGLLKWRSNTNLLQQNLRQLMKVDGGEVVKFLQDTLDALFNIMMENSECDTFDTLVFDALVFIIGLIADRKFQHFNPVLETYIKKHFSATLAYT
;
A
#
# COMPACT_ATOMS: atom_id res chain seq x y z
N TRP A 1 -52.38 -32.27 6.62
CA TRP A 1 -51.82 -32.47 5.27
C TRP A 1 -52.65 -31.67 4.28
N TYR A 2 -52.01 -31.01 3.32
CA TYR A 2 -52.66 -30.31 2.22
C TYR A 2 -52.61 -31.16 0.95
N ARG A 3 -53.56 -30.96 0.03
CA ARG A 3 -53.50 -31.49 -1.33
C ARG A 3 -53.45 -30.32 -2.29
N GLY A 4 -52.46 -30.29 -3.18
CA GLY A 4 -52.25 -29.14 -4.06
C GLY A 4 -51.24 -29.43 -5.16
N TYR A 5 -50.61 -28.38 -5.67
CA TYR A 5 -49.56 -28.43 -6.68
C TYR A 5 -48.55 -27.29 -6.45
N THR A 6 -47.35 -27.42 -7.01
CA THR A 6 -46.37 -26.31 -7.03
C THR A 6 -46.71 -25.32 -8.12
N LEU A 7 -46.60 -24.01 -7.87
CA LEU A 7 -46.92 -22.96 -8.86
C LEU A 7 -46.17 -23.09 -10.19
N ARG A 8 -44.96 -23.65 -10.19
CA ARG A 8 -44.16 -23.92 -11.41
C ARG A 8 -44.66 -25.12 -12.24
N LYS A 9 -45.41 -26.03 -11.63
CA LYS A 9 -45.88 -27.30 -12.25
C LYS A 9 -47.30 -27.62 -11.80
N LYS A 10 -48.28 -26.84 -12.29
CA LYS A 10 -49.71 -27.00 -11.97
C LYS A 10 -50.28 -28.39 -12.33
N SER A 11 -49.67 -29.07 -13.31
CA SER A 11 -50.10 -30.40 -13.77
C SER A 11 -49.82 -31.53 -12.78
N LYS A 12 -48.83 -31.38 -11.88
CA LYS A 12 -48.50 -32.40 -10.88
C LYS A 12 -49.16 -32.08 -9.56
N LYS A 13 -50.23 -32.82 -9.24
CA LYS A 13 -50.95 -32.72 -7.97
C LYS A 13 -50.43 -33.77 -6.98
N GLY A 14 -50.32 -33.40 -5.71
CA GLY A 14 -49.82 -34.27 -4.64
C GLY A 14 -50.33 -33.87 -3.26
N ILE A 15 -49.93 -34.64 -2.25
CA ILE A 15 -50.16 -34.32 -0.84
C ILE A 15 -48.89 -33.75 -0.20
N PHE A 16 -49.05 -32.74 0.66
CA PHE A 16 -47.96 -32.01 1.32
C PHE A 16 -48.20 -32.00 2.83
N PRO A 17 -47.17 -32.25 3.66
CA PRO A 17 -47.32 -32.13 5.11
C PRO A 17 -47.64 -30.69 5.49
N ALA A 18 -48.63 -30.47 6.36
CA ALA A 18 -49.01 -29.13 6.78
C ALA A 18 -47.89 -28.41 7.54
N SER A 19 -47.02 -29.15 8.23
CA SER A 19 -45.86 -28.62 8.97
C SER A 19 -44.78 -27.97 8.09
N TYR A 20 -44.76 -28.24 6.78
CA TYR A 20 -43.77 -27.71 5.84
C TYR A 20 -44.35 -26.62 4.92
N ILE A 21 -45.61 -26.24 5.10
CA ILE A 21 -46.31 -25.30 4.22
C ILE A 21 -46.77 -24.10 5.05
N HIS A 22 -46.19 -22.93 4.77
CA HIS A 22 -46.68 -21.67 5.30
C HIS A 22 -47.78 -21.12 4.39
N LEU A 23 -48.97 -20.89 4.94
CA LEU A 23 -50.06 -20.27 4.19
C LEU A 23 -49.80 -18.77 4.04
N LYS A 24 -49.98 -18.26 2.83
CA LYS A 24 -49.97 -16.83 2.54
C LYS A 24 -51.31 -16.44 1.95
N GLU A 25 -51.76 -15.22 2.21
CA GLU A 25 -52.97 -14.70 1.59
C GLU A 25 -52.77 -14.50 0.09
N ALA A 26 -53.79 -14.89 -0.67
CA ALA A 26 -53.85 -14.73 -2.11
C ALA A 26 -55.31 -14.60 -2.55
N ILE A 27 -55.53 -13.81 -3.59
CA ILE A 27 -56.81 -13.68 -4.28
C ILE A 27 -56.81 -14.70 -5.42
N VAL A 28 -57.89 -15.47 -5.57
CA VAL A 28 -58.03 -16.43 -6.66
C VAL A 28 -59.06 -15.88 -7.64
N GLU A 29 -58.62 -15.61 -8.87
CA GLU A 29 -59.50 -15.21 -9.96
C GLU A 29 -59.72 -16.39 -10.93
N GLY A 30 -60.95 -16.51 -11.44
CA GLY A 30 -61.38 -17.59 -12.33
C GLY A 30 -61.96 -18.82 -11.62
N LYS A 31 -62.30 -19.86 -12.40
CA LYS A 31 -62.79 -21.16 -11.90
C LYS A 31 -62.15 -22.32 -12.68
N GLY A 32 -61.74 -23.39 -11.99
CA GLY A 32 -61.29 -24.63 -12.61
C GLY A 32 -59.87 -24.56 -13.18
N GLN A 33 -59.70 -24.82 -14.49
CA GLN A 33 -58.37 -24.87 -15.13
C GLN A 33 -57.75 -23.48 -15.41
N HIS A 34 -58.57 -22.43 -15.36
CA HIS A 34 -58.16 -21.04 -15.57
C HIS A 34 -58.02 -20.27 -14.25
N GLU A 35 -57.80 -20.98 -13.14
CA GLU A 35 -57.53 -20.35 -11.84
C GLU A 35 -56.16 -19.67 -11.83
N THR A 36 -56.20 -18.36 -11.61
CA THR A 36 -55.03 -17.50 -11.40
C THR A 36 -54.98 -17.14 -9.92
N VAL A 37 -53.90 -17.55 -9.26
CA VAL A 37 -53.64 -17.23 -7.85
C VAL A 37 -52.75 -16.00 -7.82
N ILE A 38 -53.32 -14.88 -7.38
CA ILE A 38 -52.65 -13.58 -7.26
C ILE A 38 -52.27 -13.40 -5.78
N PRO A 39 -50.99 -13.42 -5.41
CA PRO A 39 -50.57 -13.15 -4.03
C PRO A 39 -51.06 -11.77 -3.58
N SER A 40 -51.48 -11.64 -2.32
CA SER A 40 -51.89 -10.34 -1.75
C SER A 40 -50.71 -9.36 -1.56
N GLU A 41 -49.47 -9.79 -1.87
CA GLU A 41 -48.28 -8.94 -1.85
C GLU A 41 -48.34 -7.86 -2.94
N LEU A 42 -47.79 -6.68 -2.65
CA LEU A 42 -47.71 -5.55 -3.59
C LEU A 42 -47.18 -6.01 -4.96
N PRO A 43 -47.79 -5.61 -6.10
CA PRO A 43 -47.35 -6.02 -7.44
C PRO A 43 -45.86 -5.80 -7.71
N LEU A 44 -45.31 -4.68 -7.21
CA LEU A 44 -43.88 -4.37 -7.31
C LEU A 44 -42.98 -5.43 -6.64
N ILE A 45 -43.40 -6.04 -5.52
CA ILE A 45 -42.61 -7.10 -4.86
C ILE A 45 -42.57 -8.36 -5.73
N GLN A 46 -43.67 -8.67 -6.40
CA GLN A 46 -43.76 -9.80 -7.31
C GLN A 46 -42.81 -9.58 -8.49
N GLU A 47 -42.82 -8.37 -9.04
CA GLU A 47 -41.94 -7.94 -10.13
C GLU A 47 -40.46 -7.99 -9.74
N VAL A 48 -40.06 -7.46 -8.58
CA VAL A 48 -38.67 -7.59 -8.10
C VAL A 48 -38.28 -9.07 -7.99
N THR A 49 -39.21 -9.91 -7.52
CA THR A 49 -38.96 -11.35 -7.35
C THR A 49 -38.80 -12.07 -8.69
N THR A 50 -39.55 -11.71 -9.73
CA THR A 50 -39.38 -12.27 -11.09
C THR A 50 -38.11 -11.76 -11.74
N THR A 51 -37.86 -10.45 -11.67
CA THR A 51 -36.64 -9.80 -12.20
C THR A 51 -35.38 -10.44 -11.62
N LEU A 52 -35.31 -10.60 -10.30
CA LEU A 52 -34.17 -11.25 -9.64
C LEU A 52 -33.95 -12.69 -10.12
N ARG A 53 -35.02 -13.43 -10.44
CA ARG A 53 -34.89 -14.80 -10.98
C ARG A 53 -34.31 -14.78 -12.38
N GLU A 54 -34.82 -13.92 -13.26
CA GLU A 54 -34.32 -13.79 -14.63
C GLU A 54 -32.87 -13.33 -14.65
N TRP A 55 -32.56 -12.26 -13.90
CA TRP A 55 -31.20 -11.75 -13.77
C TRP A 55 -30.25 -12.77 -13.14
N SER A 56 -30.72 -13.63 -12.21
CA SER A 56 -29.87 -14.68 -11.63
C SER A 56 -29.41 -15.72 -12.66
N ILE A 57 -30.24 -16.01 -13.67
CA ILE A 57 -29.89 -16.93 -14.75
C ILE A 57 -28.81 -16.29 -15.63
N ILE A 58 -29.00 -15.02 -16.02
CA ILE A 58 -28.03 -14.28 -16.82
C ILE A 58 -26.72 -14.07 -16.06
N TRP A 59 -26.80 -13.76 -14.77
CA TRP A 59 -25.63 -13.60 -13.90
C TRP A 59 -24.77 -14.87 -13.83
N GLN A 60 -25.40 -16.05 -13.75
CA GLN A 60 -24.68 -17.33 -13.84
C GLN A 60 -24.03 -17.53 -15.23
N GLN A 61 -24.71 -17.14 -16.31
CA GLN A 61 -24.14 -17.20 -17.66
C GLN A 61 -22.95 -16.26 -17.83
N LEU A 62 -23.02 -15.03 -17.31
CA LEU A 62 -21.92 -14.06 -17.35
C LEU A 62 -20.66 -14.58 -16.65
N TYR A 63 -20.82 -15.36 -15.57
CA TYR A 63 -19.71 -16.04 -14.90
C TYR A 63 -19.07 -17.10 -15.80
N VAL A 64 -19.88 -17.93 -16.46
CA VAL A 64 -19.40 -18.99 -17.37
C VAL A 64 -18.69 -18.39 -18.59
N LEU A 65 -19.15 -17.23 -19.08
CA LEU A 65 -18.57 -16.54 -20.23
C LEU A 65 -17.38 -15.61 -19.86
N ASP A 66 -16.94 -15.60 -18.60
CA ASP A 66 -15.86 -14.75 -18.05
C ASP A 66 -16.04 -13.23 -18.30
N ASN A 67 -17.28 -12.76 -18.46
CA ASN A 67 -17.58 -11.33 -18.57
C ASN A 67 -17.65 -10.68 -17.17
N ARG A 68 -16.47 -10.45 -16.58
CA ARG A 68 -16.31 -10.04 -15.18
C ARG A 68 -16.89 -8.66 -14.86
N GLU A 69 -16.87 -7.73 -15.81
CA GLU A 69 -17.38 -6.38 -15.60
C GLU A 69 -18.91 -6.40 -15.47
N MET A 70 -19.59 -7.01 -16.44
CA MET A 70 -21.05 -7.17 -16.39
C MET A 70 -21.50 -8.05 -15.23
N PHE A 71 -20.76 -9.12 -14.93
CA PHE A 71 -21.03 -9.97 -13.77
C PHE A 71 -21.06 -9.17 -12.46
N ARG A 72 -20.08 -8.28 -12.25
CA ARG A 72 -20.03 -7.42 -11.06
C ARG A 72 -21.14 -6.39 -11.07
N SER A 73 -21.39 -5.74 -12.21
CA SER A 73 -22.45 -4.74 -12.34
C SER A 73 -23.81 -5.33 -11.95
N VAL A 74 -24.18 -6.47 -12.56
CA VAL A 74 -25.44 -7.19 -12.28
C VAL A 74 -25.52 -7.65 -10.83
N ARG A 75 -24.41 -8.12 -10.22
CA ARG A 75 -24.38 -8.50 -8.80
C ARG A 75 -24.75 -7.32 -7.89
N HIS A 76 -24.21 -6.13 -8.13
CA HIS A 76 -24.56 -4.95 -7.34
C HIS A 76 -26.04 -4.59 -7.50
N MET A 77 -26.56 -4.62 -8.73
CA MET A 77 -27.99 -4.35 -8.96
C MET A 77 -28.89 -5.39 -8.27
N ILE A 78 -28.49 -6.67 -8.23
CA ILE A 78 -29.20 -7.73 -7.49
C ILE A 78 -29.23 -7.43 -5.99
N TYR A 79 -28.10 -7.01 -5.40
CA TYR A 79 -28.06 -6.68 -3.97
C TYR A 79 -28.92 -5.45 -3.64
N ASP A 80 -28.85 -4.39 -4.45
CA ASP A 80 -29.70 -3.21 -4.31
C ASP A 80 -31.19 -3.62 -4.30
N LEU A 81 -31.61 -4.45 -5.27
CA LEU A 81 -33.00 -4.91 -5.37
C LEU A 81 -33.43 -5.80 -4.20
N ILE A 82 -32.54 -6.67 -3.69
CA ILE A 82 -32.83 -7.49 -2.51
C ILE A 82 -33.04 -6.61 -1.27
N GLU A 83 -32.18 -5.61 -1.10
CA GLU A 83 -32.27 -4.66 0.02
C GLU A 83 -33.56 -3.84 -0.07
N TRP A 84 -33.86 -3.24 -1.22
CA TRP A 84 -35.07 -2.45 -1.39
C TRP A 84 -36.34 -3.30 -1.27
N ARG A 85 -36.31 -4.55 -1.72
CA ARG A 85 -37.40 -5.52 -1.47
C ARG A 85 -37.60 -5.73 0.03
N SER A 86 -36.53 -5.86 0.80
CA SER A 86 -36.59 -6.02 2.26
C SER A 86 -37.16 -4.77 2.94
N GLN A 87 -36.78 -3.58 2.48
CA GLN A 87 -37.27 -2.30 3.00
C GLN A 87 -38.77 -2.09 2.69
N ILE A 88 -39.24 -2.45 1.50
CA ILE A 88 -40.67 -2.38 1.16
C ILE A 88 -41.47 -3.38 2.02
N LEU A 89 -40.93 -4.57 2.28
CA LEU A 89 -41.59 -5.60 3.10
C LEU A 89 -41.57 -5.31 4.60
N SER A 90 -40.63 -4.50 5.10
CA SER A 90 -40.57 -4.17 6.53
C SER A 90 -41.78 -3.33 6.98
N GLY A 91 -42.40 -2.59 6.06
CA GLY A 91 -43.55 -1.74 6.35
C GLY A 91 -43.26 -0.56 7.29
N THR A 92 -41.97 -0.27 7.54
CA THR A 92 -41.52 0.76 8.50
C THR A 92 -41.28 2.13 7.86
N LEU A 93 -41.38 2.24 6.53
CA LEU A 93 -41.12 3.46 5.78
C LEU A 93 -42.33 4.41 5.79
N PRO A 94 -42.13 5.72 5.96
CA PRO A 94 -43.13 6.74 5.68
C PRO A 94 -43.68 6.65 4.24
N GLN A 95 -44.90 7.14 4.00
CA GLN A 95 -45.53 7.09 2.67
C GLN A 95 -44.72 7.80 1.58
N ASP A 96 -44.11 8.94 1.89
CA ASP A 96 -43.30 9.70 0.94
C ASP A 96 -42.01 8.96 0.57
N GLU A 97 -41.29 8.43 1.56
CA GLU A 97 -40.10 7.61 1.34
C GLU A 97 -40.42 6.32 0.58
N LEU A 98 -41.56 5.69 0.88
CA LEU A 98 -42.03 4.51 0.16
C LEU A 98 -42.33 4.83 -1.31
N LYS A 99 -42.93 6.00 -1.60
CA LYS A 99 -43.20 6.43 -2.98
C LYS A 99 -41.90 6.67 -3.76
N GLU A 100 -40.90 7.30 -3.15
CA GLU A 100 -39.58 7.47 -3.76
C GLU A 100 -38.85 6.14 -3.97
N LEU A 101 -38.91 5.25 -2.98
CA LEU A 101 -38.29 3.93 -3.06
C LEU A 101 -38.91 3.09 -4.18
N LYS A 102 -40.25 3.14 -4.35
CA LYS A 102 -40.94 2.48 -5.47
C LYS A 102 -40.41 2.97 -6.82
N LYS A 103 -40.31 4.29 -7.02
CA LYS A 103 -39.75 4.90 -8.24
C LYS A 103 -38.29 4.51 -8.46
N LYS A 104 -37.51 4.40 -7.39
CA LYS A 104 -36.09 4.00 -7.45
C LYS A 104 -35.94 2.54 -7.87
N VAL A 105 -36.78 1.65 -7.33
CA VAL A 105 -36.81 0.22 -7.67
C VAL A 105 -37.16 0.02 -9.13
N THR A 106 -38.26 0.61 -9.61
CA THR A 106 -38.71 0.46 -11.00
C THR A 106 -37.65 0.96 -11.98
N ALA A 107 -37.11 2.16 -11.74
CA ALA A 107 -36.10 2.73 -12.62
C ALA A 107 -34.79 1.91 -12.67
N LYS A 108 -34.43 1.20 -11.58
CA LYS A 108 -33.27 0.31 -11.56
C LYS A 108 -33.54 -0.99 -12.31
N ILE A 109 -34.75 -1.54 -12.21
CA ILE A 109 -35.19 -2.71 -13.00
C ILE A 109 -35.14 -2.36 -14.49
N ASP A 110 -35.72 -1.24 -14.88
CA ASP A 110 -35.80 -0.82 -16.29
C ASP A 110 -34.40 -0.58 -16.87
N TYR A 111 -33.52 0.08 -16.09
CA TYR A 111 -32.10 0.24 -16.44
C TYR A 111 -31.39 -1.12 -16.59
N GLY A 112 -31.54 -2.02 -15.61
CA GLY A 112 -30.88 -3.31 -15.64
C GLY A 112 -31.36 -4.19 -16.78
N ASN A 113 -32.66 -4.17 -17.10
CA ASN A 113 -33.22 -4.86 -18.26
C ASN A 113 -32.59 -4.35 -19.56
N ARG A 114 -32.48 -3.02 -19.74
CA ARG A 114 -31.82 -2.46 -20.91
C ARG A 114 -30.35 -2.87 -21.04
N VAL A 115 -29.62 -2.88 -19.93
CA VAL A 115 -28.20 -3.29 -19.89
C VAL A 115 -28.03 -4.79 -20.15
N LEU A 116 -28.99 -5.60 -19.74
CA LEU A 116 -29.01 -7.05 -19.93
C LEU A 116 -29.67 -7.49 -21.24
N ASP A 117 -30.06 -6.55 -22.10
CA ASP A 117 -30.76 -6.78 -23.37
C ASP A 117 -32.07 -7.57 -23.20
N LEU A 118 -32.82 -7.22 -22.16
CA LEU A 118 -34.15 -7.72 -21.85
C LEU A 118 -35.23 -6.70 -22.25
N ASP A 119 -36.47 -7.18 -22.34
CA ASP A 119 -37.63 -6.37 -22.69
C ASP A 119 -37.86 -5.23 -21.67
N LEU A 120 -38.11 -4.02 -22.19
CA LEU A 120 -38.43 -2.85 -21.39
C LEU A 120 -39.90 -2.89 -20.96
N VAL A 121 -40.14 -2.73 -19.65
CA VAL A 121 -41.49 -2.68 -19.09
C VAL A 121 -42.00 -1.23 -19.12
N VAL A 122 -43.18 -1.01 -19.71
CA VAL A 122 -43.77 0.33 -19.81
C VAL A 122 -44.66 0.60 -18.60
N ARG A 123 -44.49 1.78 -17.98
CA ARG A 123 -45.15 2.15 -16.72
C ARG A 123 -45.96 3.43 -16.82
N ASP A 124 -46.92 3.59 -15.92
CA ASP A 124 -47.65 4.84 -15.68
C ASP A 124 -46.85 5.82 -14.79
N GLU A 125 -47.41 6.99 -14.49
CA GLU A 125 -46.78 8.02 -13.64
C GLU A 125 -46.57 7.57 -12.18
N ASP A 126 -47.36 6.59 -11.73
CA ASP A 126 -47.31 6.01 -10.39
C ASP A 126 -46.35 4.81 -10.31
N GLY A 127 -45.77 4.39 -11.44
CA GLY A 127 -44.80 3.30 -11.54
C GLY A 127 -45.43 1.90 -11.69
N ASN A 128 -46.74 1.82 -11.93
CA ASN A 128 -47.41 0.56 -12.21
C ASN A 128 -47.23 0.15 -13.68
N ILE A 129 -47.26 -1.15 -13.94
CA ILE A 129 -47.15 -1.69 -15.29
C ILE A 129 -48.43 -1.37 -16.07
N LEU A 130 -48.27 -0.79 -17.27
CA LEU A 130 -49.41 -0.50 -18.15
C LEU A 130 -49.92 -1.79 -18.80
N ASP A 131 -51.23 -2.04 -18.66
CA ASP A 131 -51.90 -3.16 -19.31
C ASP A 131 -52.16 -2.83 -20.80
N PRO A 132 -51.59 -3.58 -21.75
CA PRO A 132 -51.81 -3.37 -23.19
C PRO A 132 -53.27 -3.56 -23.63
N GLU A 133 -54.07 -4.35 -22.90
CA GLU A 133 -55.48 -4.60 -23.23
C GLU A 133 -56.39 -3.44 -22.79
N GLN A 134 -55.96 -2.69 -21.77
CA GLN A 134 -56.71 -1.54 -21.22
C GLN A 134 -56.18 -0.20 -21.75
N THR A 135 -54.95 -0.16 -22.27
CA THR A 135 -54.27 1.08 -22.70
C THR A 135 -54.33 1.24 -24.22
N SER A 136 -54.68 2.44 -24.70
CA SER A 136 -54.67 2.71 -26.14
C SER A 136 -53.27 2.51 -26.74
N THR A 137 -53.18 1.97 -27.96
CA THR A 137 -51.91 1.70 -28.65
C THR A 137 -51.03 2.96 -28.77
N ILE A 138 -51.65 4.12 -28.98
CA ILE A 138 -50.93 5.41 -29.11
C ILE A 138 -50.37 5.83 -27.74
N SER A 139 -51.14 5.69 -26.66
CA SER A 139 -50.69 6.00 -25.31
C SER A 139 -49.54 5.08 -24.89
N LEU A 140 -49.66 3.79 -25.18
CA LEU A 140 -48.63 2.80 -24.87
C LEU A 140 -47.33 3.09 -25.63
N PHE A 141 -47.42 3.44 -26.91
CA PHE A 141 -46.24 3.82 -27.71
C PHE A 141 -45.55 5.08 -27.17
N ARG A 142 -46.32 6.12 -26.80
CA ARG A 142 -45.75 7.33 -26.20
C ARG A 142 -45.06 7.04 -24.87
N ALA A 143 -45.68 6.24 -24.01
CA ALA A 143 -45.10 5.84 -22.74
C ALA A 143 -43.81 5.03 -22.94
N HIS A 144 -43.77 4.13 -23.93
CA HIS A 144 -42.56 3.41 -24.32
C HIS A 144 -41.46 4.37 -24.81
N GLU A 145 -41.77 5.35 -25.66
CA GLU A 145 -40.79 6.32 -26.16
C GLU A 145 -40.16 7.13 -25.02
N VAL A 146 -40.98 7.55 -24.04
CA VAL A 146 -40.51 8.25 -22.84
C VAL A 146 -39.61 7.36 -21.99
N ALA A 147 -40.04 6.14 -21.69
CA ALA A 147 -39.26 5.19 -20.90
C ALA A 147 -37.91 4.87 -21.57
N SER A 148 -37.91 4.63 -22.89
CA SER A 148 -36.69 4.34 -23.65
C SER A 148 -35.70 5.53 -23.61
N LYS A 149 -36.17 6.76 -23.80
CA LYS A 149 -35.32 7.97 -23.72
C LYS A 149 -34.70 8.15 -22.35
N GLN A 150 -35.50 7.99 -21.28
CA GLN A 150 -35.01 8.15 -19.90
C GLN A 150 -33.92 7.14 -19.56
N VAL A 151 -34.05 5.89 -20.01
CA VAL A 151 -33.03 4.86 -19.78
C VAL A 151 -31.75 5.15 -20.60
N GLU A 152 -31.89 5.63 -21.85
CA GLU A 152 -30.74 6.02 -22.69
C GLU A 152 -29.95 7.22 -22.15
N GLU A 153 -30.64 8.24 -21.63
CA GLU A 153 -30.00 9.39 -20.98
C GLU A 153 -29.18 8.95 -19.77
N ARG A 154 -29.73 8.09 -18.90
CA ARG A 154 -29.00 7.54 -17.75
C ARG A 154 -27.79 6.72 -18.15
N LEU A 155 -27.92 5.90 -19.21
CA LEU A 155 -26.80 5.15 -19.78
C LEU A 155 -25.66 6.06 -20.25
N ARG A 156 -26.00 7.22 -20.84
CA ARG A 156 -25.03 8.21 -21.30
C ARG A 156 -24.38 8.96 -20.13
N GLU A 157 -25.14 9.30 -19.10
CA GLU A 157 -24.64 9.93 -17.88
C GLU A 157 -23.66 9.02 -17.11
N GLU A 158 -23.96 7.73 -16.99
CA GLU A 158 -23.07 6.81 -16.29
C GLU A 158 -21.76 6.57 -17.06
N LYS A 159 -21.82 6.49 -18.40
CA LYS A 159 -20.63 6.40 -19.26
C LYS A 159 -19.72 7.63 -19.12
N SER A 160 -20.30 8.84 -19.04
CA SER A 160 -19.54 10.07 -18.90
C SER A 160 -18.95 10.24 -17.50
N GLN A 161 -19.65 9.80 -16.45
CA GLN A 161 -19.12 9.78 -15.08
C GLN A 161 -17.91 8.84 -14.93
N ARG A 162 -17.97 7.62 -15.48
CA ARG A 162 -16.84 6.68 -15.46
C ARG A 162 -15.60 7.25 -16.17
N GLN A 163 -15.78 7.83 -17.37
CA GLN A 163 -14.66 8.45 -18.10
C GLN A 163 -14.05 9.65 -17.37
N ASN A 164 -14.85 10.49 -16.71
CA ASN A 164 -14.34 11.65 -15.97
C ASN A 164 -13.57 11.26 -14.69
N ILE A 165 -13.93 10.16 -14.04
CA ILE A 165 -13.19 9.63 -12.87
C ILE A 165 -11.80 9.15 -13.28
N ASP A 166 -11.69 8.43 -14.40
CA ASP A 166 -10.42 7.88 -14.89
C ASP A 166 -9.46 8.98 -15.36
N ILE A 167 -9.96 9.98 -16.08
CA ILE A 167 -9.14 11.11 -16.58
C ILE A 167 -8.65 11.98 -15.41
N ASN A 168 -9.52 12.30 -14.45
CA ASN A 168 -9.16 13.14 -13.30
C ASN A 168 -8.24 12.39 -12.33
N ARG A 169 -8.35 11.06 -12.24
CA ARG A 169 -7.39 10.21 -11.51
C ARG A 169 -6.04 10.17 -12.20
N GLN A 170 -5.97 9.88 -13.49
CA GLN A 170 -4.70 9.87 -14.23
C GLN A 170 -3.98 11.22 -14.17
N ALA A 171 -4.72 12.34 -14.25
CA ALA A 171 -4.18 13.67 -14.08
C ALA A 171 -3.63 13.91 -12.66
N LYS A 172 -4.34 13.45 -11.61
CA LYS A 172 -3.85 13.50 -10.22
C LYS A 172 -2.63 12.59 -10.00
N PHE A 173 -2.56 11.42 -10.62
CA PHE A 173 -1.41 10.52 -10.56
C PHE A 173 -0.18 11.09 -11.29
N ALA A 174 -0.38 11.84 -12.37
CA ALA A 174 0.72 12.51 -13.08
C ALA A 174 1.24 13.76 -12.32
N ALA A 175 0.37 14.45 -11.58
CA ALA A 175 0.69 15.69 -10.87
C ALA A 175 1.25 15.50 -9.45
N THR A 176 1.08 14.33 -8.83
CA THR A 176 1.48 14.11 -7.42
C THR A 176 2.89 13.51 -7.34
N PRO A 177 3.88 14.18 -6.68
CA PRO A 177 5.26 13.72 -6.64
C PRO A 177 5.51 12.56 -5.65
N SER A 178 4.51 12.19 -4.84
CA SER A 178 4.64 11.15 -3.81
C SER A 178 3.37 10.29 -3.69
N PHE A 179 3.57 9.01 -3.41
CA PHE A 179 2.51 8.04 -3.17
C PHE A 179 2.80 7.21 -1.92
N ALA A 180 1.75 6.83 -1.21
CA ALA A 180 1.81 5.84 -0.16
C ALA A 180 0.98 4.62 -0.54
N LEU A 181 1.60 3.44 -0.47
CA LEU A 181 0.86 2.20 -0.49
C LEU A 181 0.30 1.98 0.92
N LEU A 182 -1.01 2.16 1.06
CA LEU A 182 -1.75 1.70 2.22
C LEU A 182 -2.03 0.21 2.06
N VAL A 183 -1.98 -0.43 3.19
CA VAL A 183 -1.84 -1.85 3.29
C VAL A 183 -2.71 -2.27 4.47
N ASN A 184 -3.51 -3.33 4.38
CA ASN A 184 -4.35 -3.80 5.49
C ASN A 184 -4.32 -5.34 5.60
N LEU A 185 -3.66 -5.86 6.62
CA LEU A 185 -3.73 -7.27 7.03
C LEU A 185 -5.09 -7.59 7.68
N LYS A 186 -5.86 -8.45 7.02
CA LYS A 186 -7.17 -8.93 7.46
C LYS A 186 -7.09 -10.22 8.25
N ASN A 187 -6.31 -11.19 7.77
CA ASN A 187 -6.21 -12.50 8.41
C ASN A 187 -4.86 -13.21 8.09
N VAL A 188 -4.40 -14.04 9.02
CA VAL A 188 -3.24 -14.93 8.86
C VAL A 188 -3.72 -16.37 9.05
N VAL A 189 -3.62 -17.19 8.01
CA VAL A 189 -4.03 -18.59 8.03
C VAL A 189 -2.77 -19.46 8.02
N CYS A 190 -2.29 -19.85 9.20
CA CYS A 190 -1.16 -20.77 9.33
C CYS A 190 -1.33 -21.69 10.54
N LYS A 191 -0.80 -22.91 10.45
CA LYS A 191 -0.74 -23.85 11.60
C LYS A 191 0.58 -23.63 12.32
N ILE A 192 0.65 -22.63 13.19
CA ILE A 192 1.82 -22.33 14.02
C ILE A 192 1.45 -22.63 15.47
N GLY A 193 2.29 -23.40 16.17
CA GLY A 193 2.10 -23.77 17.58
C GLY A 193 2.83 -22.85 18.58
N GLU A 194 3.45 -21.79 18.08
CA GLU A 194 4.32 -20.86 18.82
C GLU A 194 3.94 -19.41 18.49
N ASP A 195 4.41 -18.46 19.30
CA ASP A 195 4.24 -17.02 19.04
C ASP A 195 4.93 -16.61 17.73
N ALA A 196 4.25 -15.77 16.95
CA ALA A 196 4.62 -15.45 15.58
C ALA A 196 4.55 -13.93 15.36
N GLU A 197 5.59 -13.37 14.73
CA GLU A 197 5.60 -11.98 14.27
C GLU A 197 5.49 -11.91 12.75
N VAL A 198 5.01 -10.79 12.23
CA VAL A 198 4.85 -10.59 10.78
C VAL A 198 5.64 -9.36 10.37
N LEU A 199 6.79 -9.58 9.76
CA LEU A 199 7.56 -8.49 9.13
C LEU A 199 7.07 -8.28 7.71
N MET A 200 7.27 -7.11 7.12
CA MET A 200 6.76 -6.73 5.81
C MET A 200 7.73 -5.82 5.07
N SER A 201 7.99 -6.10 3.80
CA SER A 201 8.91 -5.30 3.00
C SER A 201 8.47 -5.21 1.54
N LEU A 202 8.85 -4.11 0.88
CA LEU A 202 8.82 -4.00 -0.58
C LEU A 202 10.17 -4.44 -1.12
N TYR A 203 10.17 -5.29 -2.15
CA TYR A 203 11.37 -5.85 -2.75
C TYR A 203 11.44 -5.48 -4.23
N ASP A 204 12.61 -4.99 -4.65
CA ASP A 204 12.94 -4.78 -6.05
C ASP A 204 13.63 -6.04 -6.61
N PRO A 205 12.99 -6.78 -7.55
CA PRO A 205 13.60 -7.96 -8.14
C PRO A 205 14.75 -7.62 -9.11
N VAL A 206 14.79 -6.42 -9.69
CA VAL A 206 15.83 -5.99 -10.64
C VAL A 206 17.10 -5.65 -9.88
N GLU A 207 16.98 -4.82 -8.84
CA GLU A 207 18.12 -4.45 -8.01
C GLU A 207 18.46 -5.51 -6.94
N SER A 208 17.59 -6.50 -6.74
CA SER A 208 17.68 -7.50 -5.68
C SER A 208 17.80 -6.89 -4.27
N LYS A 209 17.10 -5.77 -4.04
CA LYS A 209 17.16 -4.97 -2.81
C LYS A 209 15.78 -4.78 -2.18
N PHE A 210 15.77 -4.66 -0.85
CA PHE A 210 14.58 -4.24 -0.12
C PHE A 210 14.45 -2.71 -0.15
N ILE A 211 13.33 -2.22 -0.71
CA ILE A 211 13.05 -0.78 -0.88
C ILE A 211 12.49 -0.16 0.40
N ARG A 212 11.71 -0.92 1.20
CA ARG A 212 11.08 -0.47 2.46
C ARG A 212 11.07 -1.61 3.47
N TRP A 213 11.20 -1.27 4.75
CA TRP A 213 11.12 -2.22 5.84
C TRP A 213 10.08 -1.79 6.89
N VAL A 214 9.17 -2.69 7.21
CA VAL A 214 8.17 -2.59 8.27
C VAL A 214 8.34 -3.85 9.12
N ALA A 215 8.70 -3.73 10.38
CA ALA A 215 8.39 -4.79 11.35
C ALA A 215 7.17 -4.43 12.16
N ILE A 216 6.40 -5.45 12.51
CA ILE A 216 5.24 -5.36 13.40
C ILE A 216 5.46 -6.45 14.46
N SER A 217 5.81 -6.05 15.69
CA SER A 217 5.90 -6.97 16.83
C SER A 217 4.51 -7.29 17.38
N GLY A 218 4.25 -8.59 17.62
CA GLY A 218 2.92 -9.17 17.84
C GLY A 218 2.22 -8.87 19.18
N ARG A 219 2.52 -7.78 19.91
CA ARG A 219 1.89 -7.54 21.23
C ARG A 219 0.50 -6.91 21.22
N HIS A 220 -0.01 -6.49 20.06
CA HIS A 220 -1.41 -6.11 19.91
C HIS A 220 -1.91 -6.53 18.53
N LEU A 221 -2.43 -7.76 18.43
CA LEU A 221 -3.20 -8.20 17.26
C LEU A 221 -4.55 -7.47 17.22
N GLY A 222 -4.47 -6.25 16.67
CA GLY A 222 -5.58 -5.41 16.26
C GLY A 222 -5.21 -4.73 14.95
N VAL A 223 -5.60 -5.38 13.84
CA VAL A 223 -5.81 -4.86 12.47
C VAL A 223 -4.63 -4.22 11.71
N SER A 224 -4.52 -4.61 10.42
CA SER A 224 -3.93 -3.88 9.29
C SER A 224 -2.38 -3.82 9.30
N LYS A 225 -1.60 -4.32 8.31
CA LYS A 225 -1.13 -3.73 7.02
C LYS A 225 -0.27 -4.81 6.27
N LEU A 226 -0.03 -4.85 4.92
CA LEU A 226 0.71 -5.89 4.10
C LEU A 226 2.24 -5.67 3.89
N ILE A 227 3.08 -6.53 3.23
CA ILE A 227 3.53 -7.98 3.23
C ILE A 227 4.68 -7.97 2.19
N ASN A 228 5.96 -8.27 2.48
CA ASN A 228 6.52 -9.62 2.62
C ASN A 228 6.62 -10.18 4.04
N VAL A 229 5.86 -11.23 4.37
CA VAL A 229 5.86 -11.86 5.70
C VAL A 229 7.15 -12.61 5.94
N TRP A 230 7.93 -12.11 6.89
CA TRP A 230 8.85 -12.94 7.64
C TRP A 230 8.24 -13.23 9.00
N LEU A 231 8.11 -14.52 9.29
CA LEU A 231 7.92 -15.02 10.65
C LEU A 231 9.32 -15.25 11.25
N PRO A 232 9.61 -14.76 12.48
CA PRO A 232 10.87 -15.05 13.16
C PRO A 232 10.85 -16.48 13.70
N LEU A 233 10.87 -17.41 12.76
CA LEU A 233 11.30 -18.79 12.81
C LEU A 233 11.29 -19.16 11.33
N SER A 234 12.48 -19.24 10.74
CA SER A 234 12.76 -19.47 9.33
C SER A 234 11.99 -20.66 8.75
N LEU A 235 10.71 -20.46 8.41
CA LEU A 235 9.82 -21.52 7.98
C LEU A 235 8.94 -21.08 6.81
N TYR A 236 8.48 -19.83 6.70
CA TYR A 236 7.56 -19.41 5.62
C TYR A 236 7.82 -18.01 5.06
N ILE A 237 7.72 -17.86 3.73
CA ILE A 237 7.76 -16.60 2.97
C ILE A 237 6.45 -16.44 2.19
N ALA A 238 5.95 -15.21 2.06
CA ALA A 238 4.79 -14.89 1.23
C ALA A 238 5.12 -13.71 0.30
N VAL A 239 4.93 -13.87 -1.01
CA VAL A 239 5.29 -12.89 -2.05
C VAL A 239 4.08 -12.60 -2.95
N MET A 240 3.87 -11.33 -3.29
CA MET A 240 2.83 -10.89 -4.22
C MET A 240 3.38 -9.79 -5.14
N ASP A 241 3.06 -9.86 -6.42
CA ASP A 241 3.30 -8.77 -7.36
C ASP A 241 2.23 -7.67 -7.19
N VAL A 242 2.70 -6.44 -6.99
CA VAL A 242 1.88 -5.24 -6.74
C VAL A 242 2.00 -4.21 -7.86
N THR A 243 2.67 -4.54 -8.98
CA THR A 243 2.96 -3.61 -10.09
C THR A 243 1.68 -2.98 -10.67
N ASP A 244 0.63 -3.76 -10.87
CA ASP A 244 -0.65 -3.27 -11.40
C ASP A 244 -1.37 -2.32 -10.44
N ILE A 245 -1.15 -2.49 -9.13
CA ILE A 245 -1.74 -1.66 -8.08
C ILE A 245 -0.95 -0.36 -7.96
N ILE A 246 0.39 -0.43 -7.99
CA ILE A 246 1.27 0.74 -7.96
C ILE A 246 1.12 1.59 -9.22
N SER A 247 0.86 0.97 -10.37
CA SER A 247 0.59 1.68 -11.63
C SER A 247 -0.84 2.20 -11.77
N GLY A 248 -1.71 1.97 -10.76
CA GLY A 248 -3.08 2.45 -10.75
C GLY A 248 -4.01 1.79 -11.78
N LYS A 249 -3.61 0.64 -12.36
CA LYS A 249 -4.41 -0.11 -13.34
C LYS A 249 -5.53 -0.92 -12.69
N VAL A 250 -5.41 -1.21 -11.39
CA VAL A 250 -6.37 -1.98 -10.62
C VAL A 250 -6.79 -1.16 -9.41
N ASP A 251 -8.06 -0.76 -9.37
CA ASP A 251 -8.65 -0.07 -8.22
C ASP A 251 -9.94 -0.76 -7.80
N ASP A 252 -9.79 -1.76 -6.95
CA ASP A 252 -10.90 -2.47 -6.33
C ASP A 252 -10.67 -2.39 -4.81
N GLU A 253 -11.26 -1.36 -4.20
CA GLU A 253 -10.95 -0.93 -2.82
C GLU A 253 -11.18 -2.02 -1.77
N ASP A 254 -12.04 -2.99 -2.09
CA ASP A 254 -12.41 -4.11 -1.21
C ASP A 254 -11.84 -5.46 -1.66
N LYS A 255 -11.01 -5.47 -2.71
CA LYS A 255 -10.43 -6.71 -3.20
C LYS A 255 -9.46 -7.27 -2.17
N GLN A 256 -9.87 -8.40 -1.60
CA GLN A 256 -9.01 -9.19 -0.73
C GLN A 256 -8.06 -10.02 -1.58
N HIS A 257 -6.77 -9.86 -1.32
CA HIS A 257 -5.71 -10.66 -1.91
C HIS A 257 -5.31 -11.75 -0.92
N PHE A 258 -5.25 -12.99 -1.42
CA PHE A 258 -4.68 -14.10 -0.68
C PHE A 258 -3.24 -14.31 -1.13
N ILE A 259 -2.29 -14.24 -0.19
CA ILE A 259 -0.86 -14.43 -0.45
C ILE A 259 -0.43 -15.75 0.19
N PRO A 260 -0.10 -16.78 -0.60
CA PRO A 260 0.23 -18.10 -0.06
C PRO A 260 1.55 -18.11 0.70
N PHE A 261 1.62 -18.91 1.77
CA PHE A 261 2.87 -19.21 2.45
C PHE A 261 3.67 -20.27 1.69
N GLN A 262 4.93 -19.96 1.41
CA GLN A 262 5.90 -20.89 0.84
C GLN A 262 6.90 -21.31 1.90
N PRO A 263 7.02 -22.61 2.22
CA PRO A 263 8.00 -23.06 3.17
C PRO A 263 9.44 -22.84 2.67
N VAL A 264 10.31 -22.34 3.54
CA VAL A 264 11.75 -22.25 3.28
C VAL A 264 12.38 -23.58 3.66
N ALA A 265 12.39 -24.53 2.73
CA ALA A 265 12.88 -25.88 2.97
C ALA A 265 14.41 -25.98 2.75
N GLY A 266 15.18 -25.97 3.84
CA GLY A 266 16.54 -26.51 3.87
C GLY A 266 17.66 -25.50 4.06
N GLU A 267 18.82 -26.00 4.50
CA GLU A 267 20.06 -25.25 4.80
C GLU A 267 20.64 -24.49 3.59
N ASN A 268 20.13 -24.74 2.37
CA ASN A 268 20.67 -24.22 1.10
C ASN A 268 19.69 -23.37 0.28
N ASP A 269 18.41 -23.27 0.63
CA ASP A 269 17.46 -22.46 -0.15
C ASP A 269 17.55 -20.99 0.30
N PHE A 270 18.11 -20.13 -0.56
CA PHE A 270 18.27 -18.71 -0.27
C PHE A 270 16.92 -17.97 -0.35
N LEU A 271 16.72 -16.96 0.50
CA LEU A 271 15.57 -16.05 0.43
C LEU A 271 15.31 -15.55 -1.00
N GLN A 272 16.35 -15.07 -1.67
CA GLN A 272 16.23 -14.58 -3.03
C GLN A 272 15.84 -15.69 -4.01
N THR A 273 16.34 -16.91 -3.82
CA THR A 273 15.94 -18.05 -4.64
C THR A 273 14.46 -18.37 -4.46
N VAL A 274 13.92 -18.31 -3.24
CA VAL A 274 12.48 -18.51 -3.00
C VAL A 274 11.66 -17.38 -3.61
N ILE A 275 12.07 -16.12 -3.45
CA ILE A 275 11.40 -14.97 -4.08
C ILE A 275 11.36 -15.14 -5.61
N ASN A 276 12.49 -15.46 -6.23
CA ASN A 276 12.58 -15.65 -7.67
C ASN A 276 11.75 -16.85 -8.15
N LYS A 277 11.73 -17.96 -7.37
CA LYS A 277 10.87 -19.11 -7.65
C LYS A 277 9.39 -18.73 -7.62
N VAL A 278 8.94 -17.92 -6.65
CA VAL A 278 7.53 -17.48 -6.57
C VAL A 278 7.17 -16.49 -7.67
N ILE A 279 8.08 -15.58 -8.04
CA ILE A 279 7.87 -14.68 -9.18
C ILE A 279 7.71 -15.48 -10.49
N ALA A 280 8.47 -16.56 -10.66
CA ALA A 280 8.38 -17.43 -11.83
C ALA A 280 7.16 -18.36 -11.82
N ALA A 281 6.79 -18.88 -10.63
CA ALA A 281 5.67 -19.79 -10.44
C ALA A 281 4.37 -18.99 -10.24
N LYS A 282 3.68 -18.67 -11.34
CA LYS A 282 2.41 -17.92 -11.35
C LYS A 282 1.31 -18.50 -10.42
N GLU A 283 1.39 -19.78 -10.06
CA GLU A 283 0.54 -20.41 -9.05
C GLU A 283 1.37 -21.32 -8.14
N VAL A 284 1.15 -21.21 -6.83
CA VAL A 284 1.88 -21.96 -5.80
C VAL A 284 0.90 -22.81 -5.00
N ASN A 285 1.15 -24.12 -4.88
CA ASN A 285 0.28 -25.01 -4.11
C ASN A 285 0.47 -24.78 -2.60
N HIS A 286 -0.51 -24.12 -1.98
CA HIS A 286 -0.38 -23.57 -0.63
C HIS A 286 -1.20 -24.29 0.45
N LYS A 287 -1.95 -25.36 0.10
CA LYS A 287 -2.79 -26.14 1.03
C LYS A 287 -3.70 -25.27 1.94
N GLY A 288 -4.10 -24.09 1.47
CA GLY A 288 -4.91 -23.11 2.21
C GLY A 288 -4.16 -22.26 3.25
N GLN A 289 -2.84 -22.37 3.38
CA GLN A 289 -2.03 -21.53 4.28
C GLN A 289 -1.56 -20.26 3.58
N GLY A 290 -1.74 -19.10 4.20
CA GLY A 290 -1.38 -17.81 3.62
C GLY A 290 -1.97 -16.63 4.39
N LEU A 291 -1.97 -15.47 3.75
CA LEU A 291 -2.37 -14.19 4.33
C LEU A 291 -3.45 -13.52 3.50
N TRP A 292 -4.46 -12.96 4.18
CA TRP A 292 -5.52 -12.19 3.55
C TRP A 292 -5.35 -10.71 3.81
N VAL A 293 -5.37 -9.93 2.74
CA VAL A 293 -4.99 -8.53 2.82
C VAL A 293 -5.66 -7.63 1.79
N THR A 294 -5.73 -6.33 2.05
CA THR A 294 -6.21 -5.32 1.09
C THR A 294 -5.18 -4.20 0.86
N LEU A 295 -4.98 -3.84 -0.40
CA LEU A 295 -4.00 -2.85 -0.86
C LEU A 295 -4.73 -1.61 -1.39
N LYS A 296 -4.26 -0.41 -1.04
CA LYS A 296 -4.78 0.84 -1.59
C LYS A 296 -3.65 1.82 -1.84
N LEU A 297 -3.54 2.34 -3.06
CA LEU A 297 -2.58 3.38 -3.39
C LEU A 297 -3.18 4.75 -3.08
N LEU A 298 -2.51 5.53 -2.23
CA LEU A 298 -2.95 6.86 -1.81
C LEU A 298 -1.98 7.92 -2.34
N PRO A 299 -2.46 8.94 -3.08
CA PRO A 299 -1.63 10.05 -3.51
C PRO A 299 -1.29 10.97 -2.34
N GLY A 300 -0.07 11.50 -2.32
CA GLY A 300 0.38 12.52 -1.37
C GLY A 300 1.33 12.01 -0.29
N ASP A 301 1.81 12.96 0.51
CA ASP A 301 2.64 12.67 1.68
C ASP A 301 1.79 12.20 2.88
N ILE A 302 2.43 11.73 3.96
CA ILE A 302 1.69 11.23 5.14
C ILE A 302 0.80 12.30 5.81
N ARG A 303 1.16 13.59 5.69
CA ARG A 303 0.41 14.69 6.30
C ARG A 303 -0.87 14.98 5.50
N GLN A 304 -0.75 15.02 4.18
CA GLN A 304 -1.84 15.15 3.22
C GLN A 304 -2.79 13.95 3.33
N ILE A 305 -2.25 12.73 3.32
CA ILE A 305 -3.05 11.51 3.40
C ILE A 305 -3.87 11.46 4.70
N ARG A 306 -3.28 11.83 5.85
CA ARG A 306 -4.01 11.89 7.12
C ARG A 306 -5.13 12.93 7.13
N LYS A 307 -5.01 13.99 6.33
CA LYS A 307 -6.03 15.04 6.19
C LYS A 307 -7.14 14.63 5.23
N GLU A 308 -6.78 14.03 4.10
CA GLU A 308 -7.71 13.67 3.02
C GLU A 308 -8.40 12.32 3.26
N PHE A 309 -7.72 11.39 3.94
CA PHE A 309 -8.21 10.04 4.23
C PHE A 309 -8.15 9.68 5.73
N PRO A 310 -8.77 10.49 6.62
CA PRO A 310 -8.69 10.28 8.08
C PRO A 310 -9.34 8.96 8.54
N HIS A 311 -10.27 8.42 7.76
CA HIS A 311 -10.93 7.14 8.02
C HIS A 311 -10.05 5.92 7.68
N LEU A 312 -8.99 6.11 6.88
CA LEU A 312 -8.07 5.04 6.47
C LEU A 312 -6.72 5.09 7.20
N VAL A 313 -6.28 6.31 7.54
CA VAL A 313 -4.97 6.56 8.13
C VAL A 313 -5.13 7.46 9.36
N ASP A 314 -5.09 6.81 10.51
CA ASP A 314 -5.08 7.45 11.82
C ASP A 314 -3.64 7.75 12.31
N ARG A 315 -3.51 8.23 13.56
CA ARG A 315 -2.21 8.50 14.19
C ARG A 315 -1.49 7.23 14.63
N THR A 316 -2.22 6.16 14.92
CA THR A 316 -1.71 4.84 15.33
C THR A 316 -1.24 3.99 14.15
N THR A 317 -1.58 4.38 12.93
CA THR A 317 -1.05 3.76 11.71
C THR A 317 0.47 3.83 11.70
N ALA A 318 1.11 2.66 11.70
CA ALA A 318 2.53 2.49 11.44
C ALA A 318 2.90 3.05 10.06
N VAL A 319 4.00 3.81 9.98
CA VAL A 319 4.46 4.46 8.75
C VAL A 319 5.91 4.10 8.51
N ALA A 320 6.18 3.33 7.45
CA ALA A 320 7.53 3.07 6.98
C ALA A 320 7.91 3.97 5.81
N ARG A 321 9.02 4.69 5.96
CA ARG A 321 9.65 5.48 4.90
C ARG A 321 10.52 4.57 4.01
N LYS A 322 10.75 4.97 2.74
CA LYS A 322 11.70 4.31 1.80
C LYS A 322 13.05 4.15 2.47
N MET A 323 13.69 2.98 2.47
CA MET A 323 15.07 2.86 2.96
C MET A 323 16.02 3.64 2.04
N GLY A 324 16.88 4.49 2.61
CA GLY A 324 17.66 5.48 1.84
C GLY A 324 16.85 6.71 1.43
N PHE A 325 17.51 7.73 0.87
CA PHE A 325 16.85 9.00 0.52
C PHE A 325 15.83 8.81 -0.63
N PRO A 326 14.65 9.48 -0.57
CA PRO A 326 13.80 9.59 -1.73
C PRO A 326 14.56 10.33 -2.85
N GLU A 327 14.14 10.13 -4.09
CA GLU A 327 14.73 10.87 -5.21
C GLU A 327 14.53 12.36 -4.99
N ILE A 328 13.33 12.76 -4.59
CA ILE A 328 12.96 14.13 -4.27
C ILE A 328 12.89 14.29 -2.75
N ILE A 329 13.70 15.19 -2.19
CA ILE A 329 13.64 15.61 -0.78
C ILE A 329 12.89 16.93 -0.73
N MET A 330 11.78 16.97 0.00
CA MET A 330 11.00 18.19 0.14
C MET A 330 11.67 19.16 1.13
N PRO A 331 11.61 20.48 0.90
CA PRO A 331 12.11 21.50 1.82
C PRO A 331 11.56 21.29 3.24
N GLY A 332 12.44 21.20 4.23
CA GLY A 332 12.09 20.97 5.64
C GLY A 332 11.90 19.50 6.08
N ASP A 333 12.11 18.51 5.19
CA ASP A 333 12.16 17.09 5.58
C ASP A 333 13.56 16.72 6.11
N ILE A 334 13.73 16.74 7.43
CA ILE A 334 14.98 16.34 8.09
C ILE A 334 14.98 14.82 8.27
N ARG A 335 15.96 14.15 7.63
CA ARG A 335 16.05 12.69 7.66
C ARG A 335 17.44 12.18 8.03
N ASN A 336 17.58 11.76 9.28
CA ASN A 336 18.80 11.15 9.84
C ASN A 336 18.53 9.70 10.28
N ASP A 337 17.92 8.90 9.40
CA ASP A 337 17.64 7.48 9.67
C ASP A 337 18.81 6.62 9.17
N ILE A 338 19.44 5.85 10.07
CA ILE A 338 20.47 4.86 9.71
C ILE A 338 19.81 3.48 9.75
N TYR A 339 19.81 2.76 8.63
CA TYR A 339 19.30 1.37 8.60
C TYR A 339 20.48 0.40 8.72
N VAL A 340 20.42 -0.48 9.72
CA VAL A 340 21.46 -1.47 10.01
C VAL A 340 20.88 -2.86 9.77
N THR A 341 21.46 -3.62 8.85
CA THR A 341 21.01 -4.98 8.52
C THR A 341 22.01 -6.03 8.98
N PHE A 342 21.56 -6.96 9.83
CA PHE A 342 22.27 -8.16 10.22
C PHE A 342 22.14 -9.20 9.11
N VAL A 343 23.14 -9.33 8.25
CA VAL A 343 23.04 -10.23 7.09
C VAL A 343 23.27 -11.69 7.52
N GLN A 344 24.49 -12.00 7.93
CA GLN A 344 24.89 -13.35 8.33
C GLN A 344 26.10 -13.31 9.27
N GLY A 345 26.34 -14.41 9.98
CA GLY A 345 27.57 -14.65 10.71
C GLY A 345 28.16 -16.01 10.37
N ASP A 346 29.44 -16.20 10.62
CA ASP A 346 30.10 -17.51 10.57
C ASP A 346 30.81 -17.75 11.89
N PHE A 347 30.39 -18.79 12.61
CA PHE A 347 30.88 -19.07 13.95
C PHE A 347 31.50 -20.45 14.05
N ASP A 348 32.77 -20.47 14.42
CA ASP A 348 33.44 -21.73 14.69
C ASP A 348 32.87 -22.42 15.93
N LYS A 349 32.75 -23.73 15.74
CA LYS A 349 32.36 -24.72 16.74
C LYS A 349 33.37 -24.79 17.90
N GLY A 350 34.62 -24.41 17.65
CA GLY A 350 35.73 -24.59 18.60
C GLY A 350 35.86 -26.06 18.99
N SER A 351 36.14 -26.33 20.27
CA SER A 351 36.28 -27.69 20.81
C SER A 351 34.97 -28.43 21.09
N LYS A 352 33.80 -27.88 20.73
CA LYS A 352 32.49 -28.50 21.03
C LYS A 352 32.02 -29.44 19.91
N THR A 353 31.12 -30.37 20.24
CA THR A 353 30.50 -31.33 19.31
C THR A 353 29.24 -30.81 18.61
N THR A 354 28.70 -29.66 19.02
CA THR A 354 27.55 -28.99 18.37
C THR A 354 27.87 -27.53 18.06
N ALA A 355 27.20 -26.94 17.06
CA ALA A 355 27.37 -25.53 16.73
C ALA A 355 26.76 -24.64 17.83
N LYS A 356 27.21 -23.39 17.92
CA LYS A 356 26.73 -22.44 18.94
C LYS A 356 25.40 -21.84 18.52
N ASN A 357 24.45 -21.76 19.44
CA ASN A 357 23.28 -20.90 19.29
C ASN A 357 23.71 -19.46 19.56
N VAL A 358 23.72 -18.61 18.54
CA VAL A 358 24.26 -17.24 18.63
C VAL A 358 23.15 -16.21 18.68
N GLU A 359 23.21 -15.34 19.69
CA GLU A 359 22.41 -14.12 19.83
C GLU A 359 23.32 -12.91 19.54
N VAL A 360 22.93 -12.06 18.60
CA VAL A 360 23.57 -10.76 18.36
C VAL A 360 22.81 -9.72 19.16
N THR A 361 23.55 -8.88 19.88
CA THR A 361 22.97 -7.75 20.59
C THR A 361 23.58 -6.46 20.08
N VAL A 362 22.76 -5.48 19.73
CA VAL A 362 23.19 -4.16 19.25
C VAL A 362 22.75 -3.05 20.16
N SER A 363 23.67 -2.12 20.38
CA SER A 363 23.48 -0.90 21.14
C SER A 363 24.33 0.21 20.53
N VAL A 364 23.88 1.46 20.69
CA VAL A 364 24.62 2.65 20.26
C VAL A 364 25.37 3.23 21.45
N TYR A 365 26.63 3.59 21.26
CA TYR A 365 27.51 4.14 22.27
C TYR A 365 28.16 5.43 21.80
N ASP A 366 28.36 6.37 22.70
CA ASP A 366 29.13 7.59 22.48
C ASP A 366 30.65 7.32 22.64
N GLU A 367 31.49 8.31 22.33
CA GLU A 367 32.95 8.25 22.45
C GLU A 367 33.42 7.97 23.89
N ASP A 368 32.66 8.46 24.88
CA ASP A 368 32.90 8.22 26.31
C ASP A 368 32.45 6.82 26.78
N GLY A 369 31.93 5.98 25.86
CA GLY A 369 31.42 4.65 26.19
C GLY A 369 30.08 4.67 26.93
N LYS A 370 29.37 5.81 26.94
CA LYS A 370 27.99 5.93 27.42
C LYS A 370 27.02 5.40 26.37
N ARG A 371 26.04 4.60 26.78
CA ARG A 371 25.00 4.09 25.88
C ARG A 371 23.98 5.19 25.57
N LEU A 372 23.63 5.35 24.30
CA LEU A 372 22.47 6.14 23.91
C LEU A 372 21.19 5.31 24.09
N GLU A 373 20.23 5.88 24.82
CA GLU A 373 18.98 5.20 25.15
C GLU A 373 17.90 5.54 24.12
N ASN A 374 17.02 4.58 23.81
CA ASN A 374 15.84 4.79 22.96
C ASN A 374 16.15 5.33 21.55
N VAL A 375 17.21 4.81 20.92
CA VAL A 375 17.65 5.21 19.57
C VAL A 375 17.47 4.13 18.51
N ILE A 376 17.12 2.90 18.89
CA ILE A 376 16.95 1.77 17.98
C ILE A 376 15.47 1.44 17.83
N PHE A 377 14.98 1.45 16.60
CA PHE A 377 13.60 1.14 16.25
C PHE A 377 13.58 -0.20 15.51
N PRO A 378 13.06 -1.26 16.13
CA PRO A 378 12.99 -2.58 15.53
C PRO A 378 11.85 -2.68 14.51
N GLY A 379 10.96 -1.69 14.38
CA GLY A 379 9.82 -1.72 13.47
C GLY A 379 9.20 -0.35 13.22
N ALA A 380 8.23 -0.29 12.29
CA ALA A 380 7.61 0.98 11.86
C ALA A 380 6.42 1.42 12.74
N GLY A 381 6.17 0.71 13.84
CA GLY A 381 5.18 1.04 14.86
C GLY A 381 5.61 0.61 16.27
N ASP A 382 6.86 0.16 16.43
CA ASP A 382 7.40 -0.25 17.72
C ASP A 382 8.06 0.93 18.43
N ASP A 383 8.01 0.89 19.77
CA ASP A 383 8.71 1.86 20.61
C ASP A 383 10.23 1.76 20.44
N ALA A 384 10.90 2.89 20.69
CA ALA A 384 12.34 2.96 20.62
C ALA A 384 12.99 2.12 21.73
N LEU A 385 14.03 1.38 21.38
CA LEU A 385 14.83 0.52 22.23
C LEU A 385 16.25 1.07 22.38
N SER A 386 16.89 0.76 23.51
CA SER A 386 18.32 1.02 23.74
C SER A 386 19.21 -0.16 23.35
N GLU A 387 18.62 -1.35 23.28
CA GLU A 387 19.31 -2.59 22.96
C GLU A 387 18.39 -3.47 22.11
N TYR A 388 18.87 -3.89 20.94
CA TYR A 388 18.19 -4.86 20.08
C TYR A 388 18.86 -6.23 20.21
N LYS A 389 18.07 -7.30 20.18
CA LYS A 389 18.55 -8.70 20.23
C LYS A 389 18.01 -9.46 19.04
N SER A 390 18.90 -10.16 18.34
CA SER A 390 18.54 -10.94 17.17
C SER A 390 17.83 -12.24 17.51
N VAL A 391 17.19 -12.84 16.52
CA VAL A 391 16.72 -14.22 16.59
C VAL A 391 17.91 -15.18 16.76
N ILE A 392 17.66 -16.28 17.45
CA ILE A 392 18.66 -17.31 17.74
C ILE A 392 18.34 -18.56 16.92
N TYR A 393 19.23 -18.89 15.99
CA TYR A 393 19.14 -20.13 15.23
C TYR A 393 19.79 -21.28 15.99
N TYR A 394 19.05 -22.38 16.18
CA TYR A 394 19.50 -23.53 16.94
C TYR A 394 20.55 -24.34 16.17
N GLN A 395 21.76 -24.45 16.73
CA GLN A 395 22.89 -25.21 16.19
C GLN A 395 23.25 -24.89 14.72
N VAL A 396 22.98 -23.67 14.26
CA VAL A 396 23.37 -23.23 12.92
C VAL A 396 24.74 -22.56 12.96
N LYS A 397 25.72 -23.10 12.23
CA LYS A 397 27.09 -22.55 12.15
C LYS A 397 27.11 -21.16 11.51
N GLN A 398 26.33 -21.00 10.43
CA GLN A 398 26.24 -19.77 9.65
C GLN A 398 24.83 -19.18 9.75
N PRO A 399 24.44 -18.58 10.89
CA PRO A 399 23.12 -17.98 11.02
C PRO A 399 22.99 -16.80 10.04
N ARG A 400 21.87 -16.77 9.33
CA ARG A 400 21.52 -15.71 8.39
C ARG A 400 20.31 -14.97 8.92
N TRP A 401 20.53 -13.86 9.62
CA TRP A 401 19.45 -13.14 10.28
C TRP A 401 18.56 -12.40 9.28
N PHE A 402 19.17 -11.67 8.34
CA PHE A 402 18.50 -10.71 7.46
C PHE A 402 17.55 -9.75 8.21
N GLU A 403 17.86 -9.46 9.48
CA GLU A 403 17.10 -8.55 10.32
C GLU A 403 17.59 -7.13 10.08
N THR A 404 16.69 -6.18 9.85
CA THR A 404 17.04 -4.76 9.71
C THR A 404 16.54 -3.99 10.91
N VAL A 405 17.28 -3.01 11.42
CA VAL A 405 16.79 -2.10 12.45
C VAL A 405 17.09 -0.67 12.05
N LYS A 406 16.18 0.26 12.39
CA LYS A 406 16.40 1.69 12.15
C LYS A 406 17.04 2.30 13.40
N VAL A 407 18.19 2.94 13.25
CA VAL A 407 18.88 3.67 14.30
C VAL A 407 18.71 5.16 14.00
N ALA A 408 18.07 5.89 14.92
CA ALA A 408 17.86 7.33 14.80
C ALA A 408 18.67 8.05 15.89
N ILE A 409 19.78 8.66 15.47
CA ILE A 409 20.70 9.39 16.35
C ILE A 409 20.55 10.88 16.02
N PRO A 410 20.44 11.78 17.03
CA PRO A 410 20.50 13.22 16.80
C PRO A 410 21.75 13.58 15.99
N ILE A 411 21.63 14.49 15.01
CA ILE A 411 22.73 14.79 14.08
C ILE A 411 23.99 15.28 14.78
N GLU A 412 23.83 15.95 15.92
CA GLU A 412 24.88 16.47 16.78
C GLU A 412 25.74 15.34 17.39
N ASP A 413 25.14 14.17 17.61
CA ASP A 413 25.77 13.02 18.27
C ASP A 413 26.27 11.95 17.28
N VAL A 414 25.87 12.04 16.00
CA VAL A 414 26.21 11.01 14.98
C VAL A 414 27.72 10.84 14.81
N ASN A 415 28.48 11.93 14.85
CA ASN A 415 29.93 11.94 14.66
C ASN A 415 30.72 11.37 15.85
N ARG A 416 30.14 11.35 17.05
CA ARG A 416 30.75 10.82 18.29
C ARG A 416 30.19 9.44 18.66
N SER A 417 29.10 9.03 18.01
CA SER A 417 28.46 7.72 18.22
C SER A 417 29.10 6.59 17.41
N HIS A 418 28.97 5.37 17.92
CA HIS A 418 29.32 4.12 17.23
C HIS A 418 28.35 2.99 17.59
N LEU A 419 28.22 2.02 16.68
CA LEU A 419 27.44 0.81 16.94
C LEU A 419 28.33 -0.26 17.58
N ARG A 420 27.83 -0.86 18.65
CA ARG A 420 28.49 -1.98 19.32
C ARG A 420 27.67 -3.25 19.13
N PHE A 421 28.29 -4.24 18.50
CA PHE A 421 27.72 -5.57 18.31
C PHE A 421 28.33 -6.52 19.35
N THR A 422 27.49 -7.23 20.11
CA THR A 422 27.96 -8.23 21.06
C THR A 422 27.35 -9.58 20.75
N PHE A 423 28.20 -10.61 20.63
CA PHE A 423 27.77 -11.97 20.32
C PHE A 423 27.77 -12.82 21.59
N ARG A 424 26.62 -13.45 21.90
CA ARG A 424 26.44 -14.31 23.07
C ARG A 424 26.00 -15.71 22.64
N HIS A 425 26.49 -16.73 23.34
CA HIS A 425 25.96 -18.08 23.22
C HIS A 425 24.78 -18.26 24.19
N ARG A 426 23.65 -18.77 23.69
CA ARG A 426 22.47 -19.08 24.49
C ARG A 426 22.24 -20.58 24.58
N SER A 427 22.31 -21.14 25.79
CA SER A 427 21.95 -22.54 26.04
C SER A 427 20.44 -22.72 26.03
N SER A 428 19.96 -23.84 25.50
CA SER A 428 18.52 -24.14 25.34
C SER A 428 17.82 -24.61 26.63
N GLN A 429 18.52 -24.60 27.76
CA GLN A 429 17.98 -24.93 29.08
C GLN A 429 18.09 -23.70 29.98
N ASP A 430 16.96 -23.26 30.55
CA ASP A 430 16.90 -22.26 31.61
C ASP A 430 17.61 -22.78 32.87
N CYS A 431 18.92 -22.57 32.97
CA CYS A 431 19.65 -22.78 34.21
C CYS A 431 19.58 -21.52 35.07
N LYS A 432 18.81 -21.61 36.16
CA LYS A 432 18.92 -20.77 37.36
C LYS A 432 20.33 -20.88 37.96
N SER A 433 21.30 -20.17 37.39
CA SER A 433 22.57 -19.88 38.06
C SER A 433 23.26 -18.71 37.38
N CYS A 434 23.39 -17.59 38.09
CA CYS A 434 24.17 -16.42 37.70
C CYS A 434 25.60 -16.82 37.33
N ARG A 435 25.93 -16.82 36.03
CA ARG A 435 27.27 -16.53 35.53
C ARG A 435 27.13 -15.59 34.33
N PRO A 436 27.85 -14.44 34.29
CA PRO A 436 27.80 -13.56 33.13
C PRO A 436 28.28 -14.32 31.90
N ALA A 437 27.44 -14.37 30.87
CA ALA A 437 27.74 -15.04 29.61
C ALA A 437 29.07 -14.52 29.04
N ARG A 438 29.97 -15.45 28.67
CA ARG A 438 31.31 -15.13 28.14
C ARG A 438 31.14 -14.45 26.76
N ARG A 439 31.59 -13.19 26.63
CA ARG A 439 31.60 -12.42 25.37
C ARG A 439 32.42 -13.17 24.32
N LEU A 440 31.84 -13.44 23.14
CA LEU A 440 32.49 -14.22 22.09
C LEU A 440 33.28 -13.36 21.09
N ALA A 441 32.82 -12.15 20.78
CA ALA A 441 33.50 -11.16 19.92
C ALA A 441 32.87 -9.76 20.08
N LEU A 442 33.62 -8.69 19.76
CA LEU A 442 33.20 -7.28 19.80
C LEU A 442 33.70 -6.50 18.56
N PRO A 443 33.01 -6.57 17.42
CA PRO A 443 33.27 -5.64 16.32
C PRO A 443 32.67 -4.26 16.62
N HIS A 444 33.41 -3.21 16.24
CA HIS A 444 33.01 -1.81 16.31
C HIS A 444 32.97 -1.23 14.90
N SER A 445 31.93 -0.47 14.59
CA SER A 445 31.85 0.31 13.35
C SER A 445 31.70 1.79 13.70
N TYR A 446 32.67 2.60 13.28
CA TYR A 446 32.62 4.06 13.40
C TYR A 446 31.83 4.66 12.23
N PHE A 447 30.96 5.62 12.51
CA PHE A 447 30.31 6.40 11.45
C PHE A 447 31.33 7.38 10.85
N ARG A 448 31.95 7.01 9.74
CA ARG A 448 32.77 7.94 8.95
C ARG A 448 32.22 8.03 7.53
N SER A 449 31.98 9.25 7.06
CA SER A 449 31.48 9.50 5.71
C SER A 449 32.47 8.95 4.68
N SER A 450 32.06 7.92 3.94
CA SER A 450 32.67 7.53 2.67
C SER A 450 31.56 7.54 1.62
N GLY A 451 31.57 8.55 0.75
CA GLY A 451 30.66 8.64 -0.40
C GLY A 451 30.88 7.46 -1.35
N GLY A 452 29.78 6.80 -1.70
CA GLY A 452 29.76 5.72 -2.69
C GLY A 452 28.80 4.59 -2.31
N GLY A 453 27.62 4.57 -2.95
CA GLY A 453 26.68 3.46 -2.88
C GLY A 453 27.23 2.20 -3.55
N GLY A 454 27.78 1.30 -2.74
CA GLY A 454 28.13 -0.07 -3.09
C GLY A 454 28.13 -0.93 -1.81
N PRO A 455 27.89 -2.24 -1.89
CA PRO A 455 27.82 -3.09 -0.70
C PRO A 455 29.22 -3.16 -0.06
N PRO A 456 29.38 -2.87 1.24
CA PRO A 456 30.64 -3.15 1.91
C PRO A 456 30.73 -4.65 2.17
N SER A 457 31.56 -5.35 1.40
CA SER A 457 32.06 -6.67 1.79
C SER A 457 33.07 -6.48 2.91
N LEU A 458 32.79 -7.01 4.11
CA LEU A 458 33.77 -7.07 5.20
C LEU A 458 34.87 -8.08 4.82
N SER A 459 35.94 -7.57 4.20
CA SER A 459 37.28 -8.13 4.39
C SER A 459 38.06 -7.10 5.19
N SER A 460 38.77 -7.54 6.21
CA SER A 460 39.63 -6.68 7.04
C SER A 460 40.91 -6.34 6.29
N PRO A 461 41.27 -5.04 6.19
CA PRO A 461 42.69 -4.69 6.13
C PRO A 461 43.06 -3.65 7.18
N VAL A 462 44.23 -3.87 7.77
CA VAL A 462 45.00 -2.95 8.59
C VAL A 462 45.26 -1.64 7.81
N PRO A 463 45.16 -0.45 8.41
CA PRO A 463 45.33 0.80 7.67
C PRO A 463 46.81 1.07 7.38
N SER A 464 47.22 0.93 6.11
CA SER A 464 48.41 1.60 5.57
C SER A 464 48.01 3.00 5.08
N ALA A 465 48.75 4.02 5.50
CA ALA A 465 48.53 5.41 5.09
C ALA A 465 48.51 5.58 3.56
N PRO A 466 47.67 6.45 2.99
CA PRO A 466 47.63 6.66 1.55
C PRO A 466 48.86 7.46 1.08
N PRO A 467 49.43 7.16 -0.11
CA PRO A 467 50.52 7.93 -0.68
C PRO A 467 50.02 9.29 -1.16
N SER A 468 50.87 10.30 -0.94
CA SER A 468 50.72 11.66 -1.45
C SER A 468 50.75 11.68 -2.98
N GLY A 469 49.59 11.88 -3.63
CA GLY A 469 49.54 12.02 -5.09
C GLY A 469 48.17 11.90 -5.78
N CYS A 470 47.07 11.67 -5.05
CA CYS A 470 45.72 11.66 -5.66
C CYS A 470 45.08 13.06 -5.61
N PRO A 471 44.47 13.56 -6.70
CA PRO A 471 43.68 14.79 -6.64
C PRO A 471 42.49 14.60 -5.68
N PRO A 472 42.10 15.63 -4.89
CA PRO A 472 41.05 15.50 -3.90
C PRO A 472 39.72 15.12 -4.59
N ARG A 473 39.06 14.08 -4.07
CA ARG A 473 37.69 13.71 -4.48
C ARG A 473 36.77 14.90 -4.24
N VAL A 474 35.98 15.21 -5.26
CA VAL A 474 34.99 16.28 -5.31
C VAL A 474 33.85 15.95 -4.34
N ASP A 475 33.54 16.85 -3.41
CA ASP A 475 32.38 16.69 -2.52
C ASP A 475 31.57 18.00 -2.49
N LEU A 476 30.27 17.93 -2.81
CA LEU A 476 29.28 18.98 -2.59
C LEU A 476 29.33 19.54 -1.15
N LEU A 477 29.78 18.70 -0.21
CA LEU A 477 30.06 19.05 1.18
C LEU A 477 31.08 20.20 1.33
N GLY A 478 32.04 20.33 0.41
CA GLY A 478 33.02 21.42 0.41
C GLY A 478 32.39 22.79 0.13
N LEU A 479 31.35 22.83 -0.71
CA LEU A 479 30.55 24.03 -0.94
C LEU A 479 29.60 24.30 0.23
N LEU A 480 28.94 23.27 0.77
CA LEU A 480 28.04 23.44 1.92
C LEU A 480 28.77 23.90 3.20
N LYS A 481 30.06 23.60 3.33
CA LYS A 481 30.94 24.06 4.43
C LYS A 481 31.87 25.20 4.01
N TRP A 482 31.47 26.02 3.04
CA TRP A 482 32.34 27.06 2.47
C TRP A 482 32.90 28.05 3.51
N ARG A 483 32.13 28.36 4.57
CA ARG A 483 32.57 29.22 5.67
C ARG A 483 33.80 28.69 6.43
N SER A 484 34.02 27.39 6.43
CA SER A 484 35.20 26.77 7.06
C SER A 484 36.42 26.75 6.13
N ASN A 485 36.25 26.95 4.82
CA ASN A 485 37.28 26.79 3.78
C ASN A 485 37.19 27.87 2.69
N THR A 486 37.29 29.15 3.08
CA THR A 486 37.14 30.31 2.17
C THR A 486 38.19 30.35 1.04
N ASN A 487 39.41 29.84 1.28
CA ASN A 487 40.49 29.82 0.29
C ASN A 487 40.23 28.88 -0.90
N LEU A 488 39.34 27.89 -0.76
CA LEU A 488 38.98 26.93 -1.80
C LEU A 488 37.66 27.28 -2.50
N LEU A 489 37.02 28.39 -2.12
CA LEU A 489 35.67 28.74 -2.56
C LEU A 489 35.54 28.86 -4.08
N GLN A 490 36.49 29.56 -4.71
CA GLN A 490 36.50 29.74 -6.17
C GLN A 490 36.64 28.39 -6.91
N GLN A 491 37.46 27.48 -6.37
CA GLN A 491 37.62 26.14 -6.91
C GLN A 491 36.34 25.31 -6.70
N ASN A 492 35.74 25.38 -5.52
CA ASN A 492 34.50 24.65 -5.20
C ASN A 492 33.33 25.07 -6.09
N LEU A 493 33.16 26.37 -6.36
CA LEU A 493 32.12 26.88 -7.28
C LEU A 493 32.31 26.38 -8.72
N ARG A 494 33.55 26.42 -9.24
CA ARG A 494 33.86 25.89 -10.58
C ARG A 494 33.68 24.37 -10.68
N GLN A 495 33.85 23.66 -9.57
CA GLN A 495 33.71 22.21 -9.53
C GLN A 495 32.27 21.76 -9.29
N LEU A 496 31.39 22.63 -8.74
CA LEU A 496 29.96 22.35 -8.61
C LEU A 496 29.33 21.98 -9.96
N MET A 497 29.72 22.66 -11.03
CA MET A 497 29.24 22.39 -12.40
C MET A 497 29.68 21.02 -12.96
N LYS A 498 30.57 20.31 -12.24
CA LYS A 498 31.07 18.97 -12.60
C LYS A 498 30.54 17.87 -11.66
N VAL A 499 29.78 18.24 -10.63
CA VAL A 499 29.13 17.29 -9.72
C VAL A 499 27.96 16.62 -10.45
N ASP A 500 27.68 15.37 -10.13
CA ASP A 500 26.50 14.68 -10.67
C ASP A 500 25.24 15.49 -10.35
N GLY A 501 24.47 15.85 -11.37
CA GLY A 501 23.23 16.60 -11.21
C GLY A 501 22.26 15.93 -10.23
N GLY A 502 22.31 14.61 -10.11
CA GLY A 502 21.53 13.84 -9.13
C GLY A 502 21.89 14.13 -7.66
N GLU A 503 23.11 14.54 -7.35
CA GLU A 503 23.50 14.98 -6.00
C GLU A 503 23.10 16.43 -5.75
N VAL A 504 23.28 17.31 -6.75
CA VAL A 504 22.92 18.73 -6.67
C VAL A 504 21.42 18.91 -6.40
N VAL A 505 20.56 18.17 -7.12
CA VAL A 505 19.09 18.28 -6.93
C VAL A 505 18.59 17.72 -5.60
N LYS A 506 19.32 16.78 -4.97
CA LYS A 506 18.96 16.22 -3.65
C LYS A 506 19.15 17.24 -2.53
N PHE A 507 20.16 18.09 -2.63
CA PHE A 507 20.45 19.15 -1.68
C PHE A 507 20.19 20.52 -2.30
N LEU A 508 19.16 20.62 -3.16
CA LEU A 508 18.90 21.82 -3.95
C LEU A 508 18.73 23.06 -3.08
N GLN A 509 17.96 22.95 -2.00
CA GLN A 509 17.76 24.04 -1.05
C GLN A 509 19.09 24.48 -0.42
N ASP A 510 19.84 23.56 0.18
CA ASP A 510 21.10 23.88 0.87
C ASP A 510 22.15 24.44 -0.11
N THR A 511 22.14 23.97 -1.36
CA THR A 511 23.03 24.45 -2.42
C THR A 511 22.66 25.88 -2.84
N LEU A 512 21.37 26.17 -3.05
CA LEU A 512 20.90 27.52 -3.37
C LEU A 512 21.15 28.49 -2.21
N ASP A 513 20.87 28.08 -0.96
CA ASP A 513 21.15 28.89 0.23
C ASP A 513 22.65 29.17 0.36
N ALA A 514 23.52 28.18 0.11
CA ALA A 514 24.96 28.40 0.11
C ALA A 514 25.38 29.40 -0.99
N LEU A 515 24.87 29.26 -2.22
CA LEU A 515 25.18 30.14 -3.34
C LEU A 515 24.75 31.60 -3.09
N PHE A 516 23.51 31.81 -2.62
CA PHE A 516 23.02 33.15 -2.30
C PHE A 516 23.75 33.77 -1.10
N ASN A 517 24.07 32.99 -0.07
CA ASN A 517 24.88 33.49 1.04
C ASN A 517 26.31 33.85 0.60
N ILE A 518 26.93 33.08 -0.30
CA ILE A 518 28.25 33.41 -0.87
C ILE A 518 28.19 34.74 -1.63
N MET A 519 27.15 34.94 -2.45
CA MET A 519 26.94 36.19 -3.20
C MET A 519 26.72 37.38 -2.27
N MET A 520 25.93 37.22 -1.20
CA MET A 520 25.66 38.28 -0.23
C MET A 520 26.89 38.64 0.63
N GLU A 521 27.68 37.65 1.08
CA GLU A 521 28.85 37.86 1.92
C GLU A 521 30.10 38.32 1.14
N ASN A 522 30.11 38.22 -0.21
CA ASN A 522 31.23 38.62 -1.07
C ASN A 522 30.81 39.68 -2.12
N SER A 523 29.85 40.54 -1.79
CA SER A 523 29.25 41.54 -2.69
C SER A 523 30.20 42.61 -3.24
N GLU A 524 31.42 42.70 -2.71
CA GLU A 524 32.47 43.62 -3.18
C GLU A 524 33.32 43.03 -4.33
N CYS A 525 33.06 41.78 -4.74
CA CYS A 525 33.91 41.03 -5.67
C CYS A 525 33.13 40.41 -6.83
N ASP A 526 33.13 41.10 -7.99
CA ASP A 526 32.46 40.70 -9.24
C ASP A 526 32.82 39.27 -9.73
N THR A 527 33.97 38.74 -9.30
CA THR A 527 34.42 37.40 -9.68
C THR A 527 33.59 36.29 -9.05
N PHE A 528 33.06 36.48 -7.83
CA PHE A 528 32.19 35.51 -7.19
C PHE A 528 30.75 35.61 -7.71
N ASP A 529 30.29 36.82 -8.04
CA ASP A 529 28.96 37.04 -8.64
C ASP A 529 28.80 36.29 -9.96
N THR A 530 29.82 36.36 -10.83
CA THR A 530 29.80 35.64 -12.11
C THR A 530 29.78 34.11 -11.90
N LEU A 531 30.58 33.61 -10.96
CA LEU A 531 30.65 32.16 -10.68
C LEU A 531 29.39 31.62 -10.02
N VAL A 532 28.76 32.40 -9.15
CA VAL A 532 27.48 32.06 -8.53
C VAL A 532 26.37 32.10 -9.58
N PHE A 533 26.37 33.11 -10.47
CA PHE A 533 25.41 33.19 -11.56
C PHE A 533 25.50 31.99 -12.51
N ASP A 534 26.72 31.63 -12.93
CA ASP A 534 26.96 30.45 -13.78
C ASP A 534 26.49 29.15 -13.09
N ALA A 535 26.70 29.03 -11.78
CA ALA A 535 26.21 27.91 -10.98
C ALA A 535 24.67 27.88 -10.89
N LEU A 536 24.02 29.04 -10.73
CA LEU A 536 22.55 29.14 -10.71
C LEU A 536 21.95 28.79 -12.07
N VAL A 537 22.54 29.26 -13.18
CA VAL A 537 22.12 28.90 -14.54
C VAL A 537 22.28 27.40 -14.78
N PHE A 538 23.38 26.81 -14.30
CA PHE A 538 23.58 25.36 -14.35
C PHE A 538 22.50 24.59 -13.59
N ILE A 539 22.16 25.01 -12.37
CA ILE A 539 21.10 24.38 -11.55
C ILE A 539 19.72 24.51 -12.22
N ILE A 540 19.38 25.69 -12.74
CA ILE A 540 18.12 25.92 -13.46
C ILE A 540 18.07 25.07 -14.74
N GLY A 541 19.17 24.99 -15.47
CA GLY A 541 19.32 24.14 -16.65
C GLY A 541 19.17 22.65 -16.34
N LEU A 542 19.72 22.19 -15.21
CA LEU A 542 19.52 20.82 -14.71
C LEU A 542 18.05 20.54 -14.43
N ILE A 543 17.33 21.44 -13.76
CA ILE A 543 15.91 21.25 -13.41
C ILE A 543 15.00 21.32 -14.63
N ALA A 544 15.41 22.07 -15.67
CA ALA A 544 14.70 22.15 -16.95
C ALA A 544 14.86 20.87 -17.81
N ASP A 545 15.85 20.03 -17.53
CA ASP A 545 16.02 18.72 -18.18
C ASP A 545 14.84 17.80 -17.83
N ARG A 546 14.31 17.08 -18.83
CA ARG A 546 13.28 16.05 -18.65
C ARG A 546 13.65 15.03 -17.57
N LYS A 547 14.94 14.75 -17.38
CA LYS A 547 15.43 13.84 -16.34
C LYS A 547 15.15 14.34 -14.91
N PHE A 548 15.11 15.66 -14.69
CA PHE A 548 14.96 16.26 -13.36
C PHE A 548 13.74 17.17 -13.24
N GLN A 549 12.86 17.20 -14.24
CA GLN A 549 11.65 18.04 -14.29
C GLN A 549 10.73 17.83 -13.07
N HIS A 550 10.76 16.63 -12.46
CA HIS A 550 10.00 16.33 -11.24
C HIS A 550 10.46 17.12 -10.00
N PHE A 551 11.63 17.78 -10.02
CA PHE A 551 12.12 18.67 -8.97
C PHE A 551 11.64 20.12 -9.12
N ASN A 552 10.95 20.47 -10.21
CA ASN A 552 10.43 21.82 -10.42
C ASN A 552 9.51 22.31 -9.26
N PRO A 553 8.63 21.46 -8.67
CA PRO A 553 7.87 21.85 -7.49
C PRO A 553 8.73 22.19 -6.26
N VAL A 554 9.91 21.58 -6.13
CA VAL A 554 10.87 21.87 -5.04
C VAL A 554 11.46 23.26 -5.23
N LEU A 555 11.89 23.59 -6.46
CA LEU A 555 12.39 24.91 -6.82
C LEU A 555 11.30 25.98 -6.62
N GLU A 556 10.07 25.75 -7.08
CA GLU A 556 8.96 26.66 -6.86
C GLU A 556 8.67 26.89 -5.37
N THR A 557 8.73 25.84 -4.56
CA THR A 557 8.52 25.93 -3.11
C THR A 557 9.63 26.74 -2.45
N TYR A 558 10.88 26.53 -2.87
CA TYR A 558 12.02 27.32 -2.42
C TYR A 558 11.81 28.80 -2.74
N ILE A 559 11.50 29.16 -3.99
CA ILE A 559 11.24 30.54 -4.43
C ILE A 559 10.09 31.18 -3.63
N LYS A 560 8.99 30.45 -3.41
CA LYS A 560 7.79 31.00 -2.75
C LYS A 560 7.91 31.12 -1.22
N LYS A 561 8.73 30.29 -0.56
CA LYS A 561 8.70 30.15 0.91
C LYS A 561 10.05 30.30 1.63
N HIS A 562 11.16 30.02 0.95
CA HIS A 562 12.50 29.94 1.56
C HIS A 562 13.46 30.98 1.01
N PHE A 563 13.29 31.41 -0.24
CA PHE A 563 14.06 32.49 -0.81
C PHE A 563 13.68 33.80 -0.12
N SER A 564 14.59 34.27 0.73
CA SER A 564 14.50 35.55 1.43
C SER A 564 15.81 36.30 1.24
N ALA A 565 15.98 36.98 0.11
CA ALA A 565 17.05 37.95 -0.08
C ALA A 565 16.49 39.24 -0.69
N THR A 566 16.74 40.33 0.03
CA THR A 566 16.52 41.77 -0.25
C THR A 566 15.24 42.16 -0.99
N LEU A 567 14.34 42.82 -0.26
CA LEU A 567 13.19 43.58 -0.77
C LEU A 567 13.59 44.39 -2.01
N ALA A 568 13.10 43.96 -3.18
CA ALA A 568 13.10 44.79 -4.37
C ALA A 568 11.91 45.74 -4.27
N TYR A 569 12.17 47.00 -3.97
CA TYR A 569 11.17 48.05 -4.12
C TYR A 569 11.08 48.42 -5.60
N THR A 570 9.85 48.49 -6.11
CA THR A 570 9.52 48.98 -7.45
C THR A 570 9.89 50.44 -7.65
#